data_AF-A0A920W7U2-F1
#
_entry.id   AF-A0A920W7U2-F1
#
_cell.length_a   1.000
_cell.length_b   1.000
_cell.length_c   1.000
_cell.angle_alpha   90.00
_cell.angle_beta   90.00
_cell.angle_gamma   90.00
#
_symmetry.space_group_name_H-M   'P 1'
#
loop_
_entity.id
_entity.type
_entity.pdbx_description
1 polymer ?
#
loop_
_entity_poly.entity_id
_entity_poly.type
_entity_poly.pdbx_seq_one_letter_code
_entity_poly.pdbx_strand_id
1 'polypeptide(L)' 'MPLTGGEAVSLTEGMPYDNQPRYSPGGSEVVFVSDRDGSENLWLIDIASKESVS' A
#
# COMPACT_ATOMS: atom_id res chain seq x y z
N MET A 1 6.73 11.22 24.48
CA MET A 1 6.47 11.02 23.04
C MET A 1 5.19 11.77 22.71
N PRO A 2 5.18 12.77 21.81
CA PRO A 2 3.91 13.35 21.38
C PRO A 2 3.15 12.30 20.56
N LEU A 3 1.93 11.98 21.00
CA LEU A 3 1.05 10.93 20.48
C LEU A 3 0.12 11.42 19.36
N THR A 4 0.32 12.64 18.86
CA THR A 4 -0.54 13.21 17.82
C THR A 4 -0.11 12.64 16.47
N GLY A 5 -0.36 11.35 16.24
CA GLY A 5 -0.35 10.77 14.90
C GLY A 5 -1.40 11.44 14.01
N GLY A 6 -1.22 11.35 12.69
CA GLY A 6 -2.18 11.86 11.71
C GLY A 6 -3.40 10.95 11.53
N GLU A 7 -4.30 11.34 10.62
CA GLU A 7 -5.42 10.50 10.19
C GLU A 7 -4.89 9.29 9.40
N ALA A 8 -5.28 8.08 9.82
CA ALA A 8 -4.92 6.86 9.11
C ALA A 8 -5.86 6.65 7.92
N VAL A 9 -5.30 6.42 6.73
CA VAL A 9 -6.05 6.19 5.50
C VAL A 9 -5.79 4.79 4.98
N SER A 10 -6.85 4.05 4.63
CA SER A 10 -6.70 2.75 3.96
C SER A 10 -6.32 2.94 2.49
N LEU A 11 -5.27 2.22 2.07
CA LEU A 11 -4.79 2.18 0.68
C LEU A 11 -5.27 0.93 -0.06
N THR A 12 -5.43 -0.19 0.65
CA THR A 12 -5.92 -1.45 0.10
C THR A 12 -7.15 -1.94 0.86
N GLU A 13 -7.96 -2.79 0.23
CA GLU A 13 -9.18 -3.36 0.80
C GLU A 13 -9.37 -4.81 0.33
N GLY A 14 -10.14 -5.58 1.12
CA GLY A 14 -10.56 -6.92 0.74
C GLY A 14 -9.83 -8.04 1.47
N MET A 15 -9.92 -9.23 0.88
CA MET A 15 -9.30 -10.46 1.38
C MET A 15 -7.84 -10.72 0.95
N PRO A 16 -7.23 -10.01 -0.03
CA PRO A 16 -5.84 -10.26 -0.38
C PRO A 16 -4.89 -10.13 0.82
N TYR A 17 -3.84 -10.93 0.80
CA TYR A 17 -2.77 -10.86 1.78
C TYR A 17 -1.75 -9.78 1.37
N ASP A 18 -1.93 -8.57 1.89
CA ASP A 18 -1.06 -7.43 1.62
C ASP A 18 0.04 -7.28 2.69
N ASN A 19 1.31 -7.35 2.31
CA ASN A 19 2.43 -7.30 3.25
C ASN A 19 3.69 -6.60 2.69
N GLN A 20 4.64 -6.35 3.59
CA GLN A 20 5.96 -5.74 3.30
C GLN A 20 5.93 -4.39 2.56
N PRO A 21 5.12 -3.40 2.99
CA PRO A 21 5.03 -2.12 2.30
C PRO A 21 6.33 -1.31 2.41
N ARG A 22 6.67 -0.60 1.33
CA ARG A 22 7.78 0.36 1.26
C ARG A 22 7.34 1.60 0.48
N TYR A 23 7.54 2.77 1.09
CA TYR A 23 7.28 4.05 0.44
C TYR A 23 8.35 4.36 -0.62
N SER A 24 7.93 4.98 -1.72
CA SER A 24 8.86 5.62 -2.65
C SER A 24 9.58 6.80 -1.95
N PRO A 25 10.78 7.21 -2.40
CA PRO A 25 11.53 8.30 -1.78
C PRO A 25 10.76 9.63 -1.70
N GLY A 26 9.85 9.87 -2.65
CA GLY A 26 8.97 11.04 -2.69
C GLY A 26 7.69 10.90 -1.87
N GLY A 27 7.38 9.70 -1.38
CA GLY A 27 6.20 9.42 -0.56
C GLY A 27 4.88 9.43 -1.34
N SER A 28 4.89 9.45 -2.67
CA SER A 28 3.67 9.43 -3.50
C SER A 28 3.14 8.02 -3.74
N GLU A 29 3.99 7.01 -3.61
CA GLU A 29 3.68 5.63 -3.98
C GLU A 29 4.15 4.66 -2.90
N VAL A 30 3.51 3.49 -2.85
CA VAL A 30 3.90 2.36 -2.00
C VAL A 30 4.04 1.11 -2.85
N VAL A 31 5.17 0.42 -2.72
CA VAL A 31 5.32 -0.95 -3.22
C VAL A 31 5.03 -1.94 -2.09
N PHE A 32 4.33 -3.02 -2.39
CA PHE A 32 3.95 -4.06 -1.43
C PHE A 32 3.74 -5.39 -2.14
N VAL A 33 3.74 -6.48 -1.38
CA VAL A 33 3.44 -7.83 -1.89
C VAL A 33 1.95 -8.12 -1.66
N SER A 34 1.30 -8.75 -2.63
CA SER A 34 -0.12 -9.10 -2.57
C SER A 34 -0.45 -10.30 -3.44
N ASP A 35 -1.40 -11.12 -2.99
CA ASP A 35 -1.89 -12.32 -3.68
C ASP A 35 -3.23 -12.10 -4.42
N ARG A 36 -3.60 -10.82 -4.66
CA ARG A 36 -4.91 -10.45 -5.20
C ARG A 36 -5.26 -11.04 -6.57
N ASP A 37 -4.26 -11.46 -7.35
CA ASP A 37 -4.43 -12.13 -8.64
C ASP A 37 -4.24 -13.66 -8.57
N GLY A 38 -4.19 -14.22 -7.36
CA GLY A 38 -4.09 -15.66 -7.10
C GLY A 38 -2.67 -16.16 -6.81
N SER A 39 -1.65 -15.29 -6.84
CA SER A 39 -0.28 -15.59 -6.45
C SER A 39 0.42 -14.36 -5.89
N GLU A 40 1.44 -14.54 -5.03
CA GLU A 40 2.20 -13.42 -4.49
C GLU A 40 2.95 -12.66 -5.59
N ASN A 41 2.58 -11.40 -5.78
CA ASN A 41 3.18 -10.49 -6.75
C ASN A 41 3.55 -9.16 -6.09
N LEU A 42 4.44 -8.41 -6.73
CA LEU A 42 4.72 -7.02 -6.35
C LEU A 42 3.64 -6.13 -6.95
N TRP A 43 3.22 -5.15 -6.16
CA TRP A 43 2.24 -4.16 -6.59
C TRP A 43 2.69 -2.79 -6.15
N LEU A 44 2.43 -1.82 -7.02
CA LEU A 44 2.64 -0.40 -6.77
C LEU A 44 1.28 0.26 -6.65
N ILE A 45 1.06 1.04 -5.59
CA ILE A 45 -0.13 1.87 -5.42
C ILE A 45 0.25 3.34 -5.31
N ASP A 46 -0.44 4.19 -6.08
CA ASP A 46 -0.38 5.64 -5.91
C ASP A 46 -1.26 6.06 -4.71
N ILE A 47 -0.71 6.86 -3.80
CA ILE A 47 -1.40 7.24 -2.56
C ILE A 47 -2.54 8.22 -2.82
N ALA A 48 -2.43 9.08 -3.84
CA ALA A 48 -3.42 10.11 -4.12
C ALA A 48 -4.64 9.53 -4.85
N SER A 49 -4.43 8.68 -5.86
CA SER A 49 -5.51 8.06 -6.63
C SER A 49 -6.00 6.74 -6.03
N LYS A 50 -5.19 6.09 -5.19
CA LYS A 50 -5.41 4.71 -4.69
C LYS A 50 -5.48 3.66 -5.80
N GLU A 51 -4.92 3.97 -6.97
CA GLU A 51 -4.85 3.03 -8.08
C GLU A 51 -3.61 2.14 -7.94
N SER A 52 -3.78 0.84 -8.15
CA SER A 52 -2.72 -0.15 -8.05
C SER A 52 -2.40 -0.78 -9.40
N VAL A 53 -1.12 -1.02 -9.65
CA VAL A 53 -0.61 -1.76 -10.80
C VAL A 53 0.36 -2.84 -10.34
N SER A 54 0.38 -3.99 -11.03
CA SER A 54 1.32 -5.10 -10.81
C SER A 54 2.60 -4.92 -11.60
#